data_AF-A0A4V2Y3E0-F1
#
_entry.id   AF-A0A4V2Y3E0-F1
#
_cell.length_a   1.000
_cell.length_b   1.000
_cell.length_c   1.000
_cell.angle_alpha   90.00
_cell.angle_beta   90.00
_cell.angle_gamma   90.00
#
_symmetry.space_group_name_H-M   'P 1'
#
loop_
_entity.id
_entity.type
_entity.pdbx_description
1 polymer ?
#
loop_
_entity_poly.entity_id
_entity_poly.type
_entity_poly.pdbx_seq_one_letter_code
_entity_poly.pdbx_strand_id
1 'polypeptide(L)'
;MRGLPARTQHHRGERGAGGGARHRGAVRELRPDPGPHPRVRAVSGGVRGRQFLVTADGGSRGNPGPAGYGAVVSDAATGEILAEAAEFIGRATNNVAEYRGLIAGLRAARELDPAARVLVRMDSKLVVEQMSGRWQIKHPDMRPLAAEARTVFPAGAVRYEWIPRERNKHADRLANEAMDRAKSGSTAPAGFTVRRNADGAGTAADRTAADRPADAAPAVGWARPTGVATTFVLLRHGETPLTSEKRFSGSGGGDPELSDTGRRQAEAAARALADAGIEAVVSSPLARCRGTADIVAGALGLRVRIEDGIRETDFGAWEGLTFAEIQERHPADVAAWLRDPDAQPTGGGESFTAVARRSAVARDRIIARHAGRRVLVVSHVTPVKSLLRLALEAPPIAMFRLELSPAAFSEIAYYPDGNASVRRFNDTGHLAGVTAG
;
A
#
# COMPACT_ATOMS: atom_id res chain seq x y z
N MET A 1 26.49 37.94 -37.78
CA MET A 1 26.73 38.87 -36.65
C MET A 1 27.51 38.07 -35.60
N ARG A 2 28.78 38.31 -35.26
CA ARG A 2 29.48 39.54 -34.81
C ARG A 2 28.74 40.23 -33.64
N GLY A 3 29.35 40.28 -32.45
CA GLY A 3 29.03 41.30 -31.43
C GLY A 3 28.97 40.89 -29.95
N LEU A 4 30.10 40.53 -29.33
CA LEU A 4 30.42 40.98 -27.95
C LEU A 4 31.37 42.18 -28.12
N PRO A 5 31.20 43.31 -27.39
CA PRO A 5 31.81 43.53 -26.06
C PRO A 5 30.99 44.47 -25.12
N ALA A 6 31.48 45.00 -23.99
CA ALA A 6 32.11 44.41 -22.79
C ALA A 6 32.32 45.49 -21.68
N ARG A 7 32.58 45.06 -20.43
CA ARG A 7 33.10 45.85 -19.26
C ARG A 7 32.25 46.97 -18.63
N THR A 8 31.92 46.80 -17.34
CA THR A 8 32.17 47.77 -16.24
C THR A 8 32.02 47.01 -14.90
N GLN A 9 33.13 46.67 -14.23
CA GLN A 9 33.71 47.37 -13.06
C GLN A 9 32.83 47.42 -11.80
N HIS A 10 33.31 46.79 -10.73
CA HIS A 10 32.75 46.88 -9.38
C HIS A 10 33.01 48.27 -8.78
N HIS A 11 31.97 48.94 -8.29
CA HIS A 11 32.12 50.06 -7.35
C HIS A 11 31.68 49.67 -5.95
N ARG A 12 32.61 49.81 -5.00
CA ARG A 12 32.40 49.66 -3.56
C ARG A 12 31.88 51.00 -3.03
N GLY A 13 30.64 51.03 -2.52
CA GLY A 13 30.06 52.20 -1.86
C GLY A 13 30.32 52.18 -0.36
N GLU A 14 30.85 53.27 0.18
CA GLU A 14 31.20 53.38 1.60
C GLU A 14 30.04 53.83 2.51
N ARG A 15 30.33 53.91 3.81
CA ARG A 15 29.38 54.00 4.91
C ARG A 15 28.82 55.43 5.07
N GLY A 16 27.50 55.56 5.12
CA GLY A 16 26.82 56.71 5.74
C GLY A 16 26.51 56.40 7.21
N ALA A 17 27.01 57.20 8.15
CA ALA A 17 26.67 57.10 9.56
C ALA A 17 25.39 57.91 9.86
N GLY A 18 24.44 57.30 10.57
CA GLY A 18 23.21 57.95 11.02
C GLY A 18 22.60 57.19 12.18
N GLY A 19 22.79 57.69 13.41
CA GLY A 19 22.23 57.07 14.61
C GLY A 19 20.73 57.34 14.74
N GLY A 20 19.96 56.31 15.09
CA GLY A 20 18.53 56.40 15.40
C GLY A 20 18.19 55.43 16.52
N ALA A 21 17.60 55.93 17.60
CA ALA A 21 17.44 55.18 18.85
C ALA A 21 16.44 54.01 18.74
N ARG A 22 16.65 52.98 19.58
CA ARG A 22 15.77 51.83 19.71
C ARG A 22 14.45 52.25 20.40
N HIS A 23 13.32 52.20 19.70
CA HIS A 23 12.01 52.12 20.34
C HIS A 23 11.44 50.70 20.22
N ARG A 24 11.41 49.96 21.33
CA ARG A 24 10.60 48.75 21.45
C ARG A 24 9.13 49.17 21.64
N GLY A 25 8.34 49.13 20.57
CA GLY A 25 6.89 49.16 20.68
C GLY A 25 6.39 47.82 21.23
N ALA A 26 5.53 47.85 22.25
CA ALA A 26 4.93 46.64 22.80
C ALA A 26 3.98 46.00 21.77
N VAL A 27 4.07 44.68 21.59
CA VAL A 27 3.12 43.93 20.76
C VAL A 27 1.76 43.94 21.47
N ARG A 28 0.73 44.43 20.78
CA ARG A 28 -0.63 44.54 21.30
C ARG A 28 -1.20 43.14 21.52
N GLU A 29 -1.61 42.82 22.75
CA GLU A 29 -2.19 41.51 23.08
C GLU A 29 -3.43 41.22 22.23
N LEU A 30 -3.47 40.02 21.64
CA LEU A 30 -4.67 39.49 21.00
C LEU A 30 -5.67 39.08 22.08
N ARG A 31 -6.92 39.53 21.95
CA ARG A 31 -7.99 39.10 22.86
C ARG A 31 -8.26 37.59 22.69
N PRO A 32 -8.54 36.86 23.79
CA PRO A 32 -8.89 35.44 23.70
C PRO A 32 -10.22 35.22 22.97
N ASP A 33 -10.35 34.03 22.39
CA ASP A 33 -11.47 33.59 21.57
C ASP A 33 -12.81 33.63 22.36
N PRO A 34 -13.85 34.36 21.88
CA PRO A 34 -15.17 34.32 22.48
C PRO A 34 -15.85 32.98 22.12
N GLY A 35 -15.91 32.09 23.11
CA GLY A 35 -16.45 30.73 22.96
C GLY A 35 -17.87 30.63 22.39
N PRO A 36 -18.32 29.41 22.05
CA PRO A 36 -19.45 29.17 21.14
C PRO A 36 -20.76 29.85 21.55
N HIS A 37 -21.40 30.48 20.56
CA HIS A 37 -22.54 31.39 20.73
C HIS A 37 -23.78 30.67 21.32
N PRO A 38 -24.40 31.16 22.42
CA PRO A 38 -25.37 30.39 23.22
C PRO A 38 -26.81 30.33 22.66
N ARG A 39 -26.99 30.34 21.33
CA ARG A 39 -28.32 30.39 20.68
C ARG A 39 -28.60 29.36 19.58
N VAL A 40 -27.76 28.33 19.43
CA VAL A 40 -28.08 27.17 18.58
C VAL A 40 -28.44 25.97 19.47
N ARG A 41 -29.74 25.73 19.67
CA ARG A 41 -30.22 24.44 20.22
C ARG A 41 -30.16 23.37 19.13
N ALA A 42 -29.73 22.18 19.49
CA ALA A 42 -29.82 21.03 18.61
C ALA A 42 -31.29 20.69 18.30
N VAL A 43 -31.63 20.52 17.03
CA VAL A 43 -32.97 20.08 16.58
C VAL A 43 -33.06 18.56 16.73
N SER A 44 -33.17 18.09 17.97
CA SER A 44 -33.43 16.68 18.29
C SER A 44 -34.94 16.40 18.21
N GLY A 45 -35.46 16.31 16.99
CA GLY A 45 -36.90 16.15 16.74
C GLY A 45 -37.20 15.74 15.30
N GLY A 46 -36.82 14.51 14.92
CA GLY A 46 -37.10 13.94 13.61
C GLY A 46 -36.80 12.44 13.58
N VAL A 47 -37.84 11.64 13.32
CA VAL A 47 -37.90 10.17 13.16
C VAL A 47 -36.54 9.44 13.24
N ARG A 48 -36.34 8.64 14.30
CA ARG A 48 -35.23 7.67 14.35
C ARG A 48 -35.50 6.50 13.40
N GLY A 49 -35.26 6.71 12.09
CA GLY A 49 -35.18 5.60 11.13
C GLY A 49 -34.13 4.58 11.59
N ARG A 50 -34.34 3.29 11.27
CA ARG A 50 -33.42 2.23 11.70
C ARG A 50 -32.03 2.48 11.13
N GLN A 51 -31.02 1.94 11.82
CA GLN A 51 -29.64 1.96 11.33
C GLN A 51 -29.22 0.53 11.04
N PHE A 52 -28.75 0.29 9.81
CA PHE A 52 -28.21 -1.02 9.42
C PHE A 52 -26.71 -0.93 9.20
N LEU A 53 -26.01 -1.97 9.65
CA LEU A 53 -24.64 -2.26 9.28
C LEU A 53 -24.66 -3.31 8.16
N VAL A 54 -24.16 -2.93 6.99
CA VAL A 54 -23.97 -3.81 5.83
C VAL A 54 -22.49 -4.15 5.72
N THR A 55 -22.14 -5.43 5.71
CA THR A 55 -20.81 -5.89 5.32
C THR A 55 -20.86 -6.69 4.02
N ALA A 56 -19.84 -6.55 3.17
CA ALA A 56 -19.78 -7.26 1.89
C ALA A 56 -18.33 -7.55 1.46
N ASP A 57 -18.12 -8.66 0.74
CA ASP A 57 -16.86 -9.07 0.12
C ASP A 57 -17.16 -9.72 -1.26
N GLY A 58 -16.16 -9.79 -2.12
CA GLY A 58 -16.24 -10.47 -3.40
C GLY A 58 -14.88 -10.96 -3.89
N GLY A 59 -14.86 -12.20 -4.39
CA GLY A 59 -13.64 -12.84 -4.85
C GLY A 59 -13.75 -13.39 -6.26
N SER A 60 -12.60 -13.61 -6.89
CA SER A 60 -12.45 -14.33 -8.16
C SER A 60 -11.24 -15.28 -8.11
N ARG A 61 -11.46 -16.56 -8.41
CA ARG A 61 -10.41 -17.58 -8.51
C ARG A 61 -9.62 -17.42 -9.81
N GLY A 62 -8.52 -16.66 -9.77
CA GLY A 62 -7.69 -16.37 -10.96
C GLY A 62 -8.17 -15.14 -11.74
N ASN A 63 -8.22 -13.99 -11.05
CA ASN A 63 -8.72 -12.69 -11.48
C ASN A 63 -8.24 -12.23 -12.89
N PRO A 64 -9.12 -12.09 -13.91
CA PRO A 64 -10.56 -12.39 -13.93
C PRO A 64 -10.86 -13.89 -14.11
N GLY A 65 -11.63 -14.48 -13.20
CA GLY A 65 -11.89 -15.91 -13.11
C GLY A 65 -13.28 -16.21 -12.51
N PRO A 66 -13.59 -17.48 -12.18
CA PRO A 66 -14.83 -17.84 -11.50
C PRO A 66 -14.99 -17.04 -10.20
N ALA A 67 -16.09 -16.29 -10.08
CA ALA A 67 -16.25 -15.22 -9.13
C ALA A 67 -17.58 -15.30 -8.37
N GLY A 68 -17.58 -14.81 -7.14
CA GLY A 68 -18.77 -14.78 -6.30
C GLY A 68 -18.65 -13.75 -5.18
N TYR A 69 -19.77 -13.37 -4.61
CA TYR A 69 -19.85 -12.37 -3.54
C TYR A 69 -20.59 -12.90 -2.32
N GLY A 70 -20.37 -12.22 -1.20
CA GLY A 70 -21.12 -12.38 0.05
C GLY A 70 -21.47 -11.04 0.64
N ALA A 71 -22.65 -10.91 1.22
CA ALA A 71 -23.10 -9.72 1.93
C ALA A 71 -23.98 -10.08 3.13
N VAL A 72 -23.89 -9.28 4.18
CA VAL A 72 -24.60 -9.45 5.45
C VAL A 72 -25.22 -8.11 5.84
N VAL A 73 -26.48 -8.12 6.26
CA VAL A 73 -27.16 -6.95 6.83
C VAL A 73 -27.46 -7.25 8.30
N SER A 74 -27.07 -6.32 9.16
CA SER A 74 -27.27 -6.42 10.60
C SER A 74 -27.89 -5.15 11.17
N ASP A 75 -28.64 -5.28 12.27
CA ASP A 75 -29.11 -4.13 13.03
C ASP A 75 -27.91 -3.45 13.72
N ALA A 76 -27.70 -2.15 13.47
CA ALA A 76 -26.52 -1.45 13.97
C ALA A 76 -26.53 -1.21 15.49
N ALA A 77 -27.68 -1.37 16.17
CA ALA A 77 -27.79 -1.22 17.61
C ALA A 77 -27.57 -2.55 18.36
N THR A 78 -28.09 -3.68 17.84
CA THR A 78 -27.98 -4.99 18.49
C THR A 78 -26.85 -5.87 17.94
N GLY A 79 -26.37 -5.60 16.73
CA GLY A 79 -25.44 -6.47 16.00
C GLY A 79 -26.07 -7.73 15.42
N GLU A 80 -27.39 -7.89 15.54
CA GLU A 80 -28.13 -9.04 15.04
C GLU A 80 -28.13 -9.09 13.51
N ILE A 81 -27.88 -10.28 12.94
CA ILE A 81 -27.93 -10.51 11.49
C ILE A 81 -29.40 -10.64 11.06
N LEU A 82 -29.86 -9.65 10.31
CA LEU A 82 -31.20 -9.57 9.75
C LEU A 82 -31.30 -10.26 8.39
N ALA A 83 -30.21 -10.30 7.62
CA ALA A 83 -30.18 -11.01 6.35
C ALA A 83 -28.78 -11.33 5.82
N GLU A 84 -28.69 -12.36 4.98
CA GLU A 84 -27.48 -12.78 4.26
C GLU A 84 -27.79 -12.96 2.76
N ALA A 85 -26.87 -12.54 1.90
CA ALA A 85 -26.90 -12.72 0.45
C ALA A 85 -25.57 -13.29 -0.04
N ALA A 86 -25.60 -14.29 -0.92
CA ALA A 86 -24.39 -14.84 -1.54
C ALA A 86 -24.72 -15.39 -2.93
N GLU A 87 -23.89 -15.11 -3.93
CA GLU A 87 -24.13 -15.54 -5.31
C GLU A 87 -22.83 -15.81 -6.06
N PHE A 88 -22.84 -16.82 -6.93
CA PHE A 88 -21.81 -17.03 -7.94
C PHE A 88 -22.19 -16.29 -9.21
N ILE A 89 -21.34 -15.36 -9.65
CA ILE A 89 -21.63 -14.40 -10.73
C ILE A 89 -20.92 -14.76 -12.04
N GLY A 90 -20.57 -16.04 -12.24
CA GLY A 90 -19.86 -16.50 -13.44
C GLY A 90 -18.39 -16.08 -13.42
N ARG A 91 -17.88 -15.55 -14.53
CA ARG A 91 -16.49 -15.07 -14.65
C ARG A 91 -16.43 -13.55 -14.53
N ALA A 92 -15.75 -13.04 -13.51
CA ALA A 92 -15.61 -11.61 -13.25
C ALA A 92 -14.24 -11.26 -12.64
N THR A 93 -13.96 -9.97 -12.44
CA THR A 93 -12.81 -9.53 -11.62
C THR A 93 -13.19 -9.48 -10.12
N ASN A 94 -12.21 -9.48 -9.22
CA ASN A 94 -12.43 -9.27 -7.78
C ASN A 94 -13.30 -8.01 -7.55
N ASN A 95 -12.88 -6.87 -8.08
CA ASN A 95 -13.57 -5.59 -7.84
C ASN A 95 -15.03 -5.60 -8.35
N VAL A 96 -15.32 -6.30 -9.45
CA VAL A 96 -16.69 -6.48 -9.94
C VAL A 96 -17.50 -7.34 -8.97
N ALA A 97 -16.92 -8.40 -8.40
CA ALA A 97 -17.56 -9.20 -7.36
C ALA A 97 -17.82 -8.39 -6.08
N GLU A 98 -16.85 -7.60 -5.61
CA GLU A 98 -17.01 -6.72 -4.44
C GLU A 98 -18.14 -5.70 -4.64
N TYR A 99 -18.20 -5.06 -5.83
CA TYR A 99 -19.30 -4.16 -6.19
C TYR A 99 -20.66 -4.86 -6.24
N ARG A 100 -20.72 -6.12 -6.73
CA ARG A 100 -21.95 -6.92 -6.72
C ARG A 100 -22.39 -7.24 -5.29
N GLY A 101 -21.46 -7.62 -4.41
CA GLY A 101 -21.71 -7.83 -2.98
C GLY A 101 -22.25 -6.57 -2.30
N LEU A 102 -21.66 -5.40 -2.58
CA LEU A 102 -22.17 -4.12 -2.09
C LEU A 102 -23.61 -3.86 -2.53
N ILE A 103 -23.91 -4.01 -3.83
CA ILE A 103 -25.25 -3.78 -4.38
C ILE A 103 -26.27 -4.73 -3.73
N ALA A 104 -25.91 -6.00 -3.56
CA ALA A 104 -26.74 -7.00 -2.88
C ALA A 104 -27.02 -6.59 -1.43
N GLY A 105 -25.99 -6.22 -0.66
CA GLY A 105 -26.12 -5.75 0.74
C GLY A 105 -26.94 -4.46 0.87
N LEU A 106 -26.89 -3.56 -0.11
CA LEU A 106 -27.72 -2.36 -0.13
C LEU A 106 -29.18 -2.68 -0.48
N ARG A 107 -29.45 -3.54 -1.48
CA ARG A 107 -30.82 -3.99 -1.80
C ARG A 107 -31.46 -4.71 -0.61
N ALA A 108 -30.68 -5.58 0.02
CA ALA A 108 -31.03 -6.28 1.24
C ALA A 108 -31.47 -5.33 2.38
N ALA A 109 -30.68 -4.28 2.65
CA ALA A 109 -31.04 -3.26 3.64
C ALA A 109 -32.27 -2.45 3.23
N ARG A 110 -32.46 -2.21 1.93
CA ARG A 110 -33.59 -1.47 1.36
C ARG A 110 -34.92 -2.21 1.50
N GLU A 111 -34.91 -3.54 1.36
CA GLU A 111 -36.08 -4.39 1.57
C GLU A 111 -36.51 -4.46 3.04
N LEU A 112 -35.56 -4.34 3.98
CA LEU A 112 -35.82 -4.35 5.42
C LEU A 112 -36.44 -3.04 5.94
N ASP A 113 -35.90 -1.88 5.52
CA ASP A 113 -36.46 -0.56 5.81
C ASP A 113 -35.98 0.48 4.77
N PRO A 114 -36.84 0.94 3.84
CA PRO A 114 -36.49 1.97 2.86
C PRO A 114 -36.14 3.35 3.45
N ALA A 115 -36.47 3.63 4.71
CA ALA A 115 -36.15 4.88 5.39
C ALA A 115 -34.88 4.77 6.26
N ALA A 116 -34.25 3.60 6.34
CA ALA A 116 -33.07 3.37 7.16
C ALA A 116 -31.85 4.18 6.71
N ARG A 117 -30.96 4.45 7.67
CA ARG A 117 -29.58 4.86 7.39
C ARG A 117 -28.69 3.62 7.34
N VAL A 118 -27.76 3.58 6.40
CA VAL A 118 -26.89 2.42 6.20
C VAL A 118 -25.43 2.81 6.40
N LEU A 119 -24.73 2.07 7.26
CA LEU A 119 -23.28 2.06 7.33
C LEU A 119 -22.78 0.81 6.59
N VAL A 120 -22.12 1.02 5.46
CA VAL A 120 -21.41 -0.02 4.72
C VAL A 120 -20.00 -0.15 5.29
N ARG A 121 -19.58 -1.37 5.62
CA ARG A 121 -18.21 -1.72 6.02
C ARG A 121 -17.67 -2.82 5.11
N MET A 122 -16.61 -2.52 4.36
CA MET A 122 -15.95 -3.49 3.47
C MET A 122 -14.45 -3.42 3.63
N ASP A 123 -13.75 -4.52 3.37
CA ASP A 123 -12.29 -4.58 3.28
C ASP A 123 -11.76 -4.17 1.89
N SER A 124 -12.63 -4.05 0.89
CA SER A 124 -12.32 -3.35 -0.36
C SER A 124 -12.22 -1.85 -0.16
N LYS A 125 -11.00 -1.37 0.08
CA LYS A 125 -10.67 0.06 0.16
C LYS A 125 -11.01 0.79 -1.15
N LEU A 126 -10.80 0.15 -2.29
CA LEU A 126 -11.15 0.70 -3.59
C LEU A 126 -12.65 1.00 -3.71
N VAL A 127 -13.52 0.04 -3.37
CA VAL A 127 -14.97 0.25 -3.41
C VAL A 127 -15.40 1.32 -2.40
N VAL A 128 -14.88 1.28 -1.16
CA VAL A 128 -15.20 2.28 -0.11
C VAL A 128 -14.83 3.71 -0.53
N GLU A 129 -13.62 3.92 -1.08
CA GLU A 129 -13.15 5.25 -1.49
C GLU A 129 -13.89 5.79 -2.73
N GLN A 130 -14.19 4.91 -3.70
CA GLN A 130 -14.95 5.26 -4.89
C GLN A 130 -16.42 5.58 -4.57
N MET A 131 -17.04 4.81 -3.67
CA MET A 131 -18.43 5.02 -3.25
C MET A 131 -18.58 6.21 -2.29
N SER A 132 -17.54 6.50 -1.51
CA SER A 132 -17.41 7.76 -0.76
C SER A 132 -17.20 8.99 -1.65
N GLY A 133 -16.97 8.83 -2.95
CA GLY A 133 -16.68 9.92 -3.90
C GLY A 133 -15.29 10.53 -3.76
N ARG A 134 -14.41 9.96 -2.92
CA ARG A 134 -13.02 10.41 -2.74
C ARG A 134 -12.14 10.01 -3.92
N TRP A 135 -12.40 8.85 -4.53
CA TRP A 135 -11.65 8.34 -5.68
C TRP A 135 -12.48 8.30 -6.97
N GLN A 136 -11.86 8.61 -8.10
CA GLN A 136 -12.50 8.56 -9.42
C GLN A 136 -12.65 7.11 -9.93
N ILE A 137 -13.82 6.79 -10.49
CA ILE A 137 -14.13 5.49 -11.07
C ILE A 137 -13.80 5.50 -12.55
N LYS A 138 -12.56 5.13 -12.89
CA LYS A 138 -12.06 5.17 -14.29
C LYS A 138 -12.39 3.91 -15.10
N HIS A 139 -12.52 2.75 -14.45
CA HIS A 139 -12.74 1.47 -15.13
C HIS A 139 -14.16 1.39 -15.71
N PRO A 140 -14.34 0.98 -16.99
CA PRO A 140 -15.66 0.94 -17.63
C PRO A 140 -16.65 0.08 -16.83
N ASP A 141 -16.28 -1.14 -16.46
CA ASP A 141 -17.16 -2.12 -15.79
C ASP A 141 -17.61 -1.69 -14.38
N MET A 142 -16.83 -0.85 -13.68
CA MET A 142 -17.17 -0.39 -12.32
C MET A 142 -18.08 0.85 -12.33
N ARG A 143 -18.08 1.64 -13.42
CA ARG A 143 -18.95 2.82 -13.56
C ARG A 143 -20.45 2.50 -13.47
N PRO A 144 -21.01 1.49 -14.18
CA PRO A 144 -22.43 1.15 -14.06
C PRO A 144 -22.76 0.57 -12.68
N LEU A 145 -21.89 -0.27 -12.10
CA LEU A 145 -22.10 -0.85 -10.77
C LEU A 145 -22.14 0.22 -9.67
N ALA A 146 -21.24 1.21 -9.73
CA ALA A 146 -21.26 2.33 -8.80
C ALA A 146 -22.45 3.28 -9.01
N ALA A 147 -22.95 3.41 -10.24
CA ALA A 147 -24.19 4.12 -10.51
C ALA A 147 -25.40 3.37 -9.91
N GLU A 148 -25.49 2.05 -10.14
CA GLU A 148 -26.50 1.16 -9.56
C GLU A 148 -26.50 1.21 -8.02
N ALA A 149 -25.34 1.07 -7.37
CA ALA A 149 -25.22 1.16 -5.92
C ALA A 149 -25.67 2.53 -5.36
N ARG A 150 -25.45 3.62 -6.09
CA ARG A 150 -25.88 4.98 -5.70
C ARG A 150 -27.38 5.23 -5.85
N THR A 151 -28.12 4.42 -6.62
CA THR A 151 -29.59 4.58 -6.75
C THR A 151 -30.39 3.80 -5.69
N VAL A 152 -29.78 2.83 -5.00
CA VAL A 152 -30.50 1.97 -4.03
C VAL A 152 -31.05 2.75 -2.85
N PHE A 153 -30.33 3.77 -2.37
CA PHE A 153 -30.74 4.65 -1.27
C PHE A 153 -30.56 6.13 -1.63
N PRO A 154 -31.34 7.05 -1.03
CA PRO A 154 -31.16 8.49 -1.21
C PRO A 154 -29.75 8.97 -0.85
N ALA A 155 -29.30 10.02 -1.53
CA ALA A 155 -28.01 10.65 -1.25
C ALA A 155 -27.89 11.05 0.24
N GLY A 156 -26.79 10.67 0.88
CA GLY A 156 -26.53 10.92 2.31
C GLY A 156 -27.15 9.90 3.29
N ALA A 157 -27.99 8.96 2.83
CA ALA A 157 -28.50 7.87 3.68
C ALA A 157 -27.47 6.75 3.90
N VAL A 158 -26.51 6.59 2.99
CA VAL A 158 -25.42 5.59 3.06
C VAL A 158 -24.10 6.26 3.40
N ARG A 159 -23.35 5.65 4.33
CA ARG A 159 -21.94 5.95 4.62
C ARG A 159 -21.08 4.71 4.34
N TYR A 160 -19.85 4.93 3.91
CA TYR A 160 -18.89 3.87 3.62
C TYR A 160 -17.67 4.01 4.52
N GLU A 161 -17.33 2.94 5.23
CA GLU A 161 -16.18 2.81 6.14
C GLU A 161 -15.35 1.60 5.68
N TRP A 162 -14.03 1.73 5.69
CA TRP A 162 -13.15 0.59 5.42
C TRP A 162 -12.87 -0.17 6.70
N ILE A 163 -12.85 -1.50 6.63
CA ILE A 163 -12.48 -2.38 7.74
C ILE A 163 -11.38 -3.38 7.33
N PRO A 164 -10.47 -3.77 8.23
CA PRO A 164 -9.57 -4.89 7.99
C PRO A 164 -10.32 -6.20 7.68
N ARG A 165 -9.71 -7.07 6.85
CA ARG A 165 -10.31 -8.34 6.39
C ARG A 165 -10.70 -9.27 7.55
N GLU A 166 -9.96 -9.21 8.67
CA GLU A 166 -10.24 -9.99 9.88
C GLU A 166 -11.60 -9.64 10.51
N ARG A 167 -12.13 -8.45 10.20
CA ARG A 167 -13.45 -7.97 10.62
C ARG A 167 -14.54 -8.21 9.57
N ASN A 168 -14.19 -8.64 8.36
CA ASN A 168 -15.13 -8.96 7.27
C ASN A 168 -15.32 -10.47 7.02
N LYS A 169 -14.78 -11.33 7.90
CA LYS A 169 -14.78 -12.81 7.79
C LYS A 169 -16.14 -13.45 7.45
N HIS A 170 -17.26 -12.83 7.84
CA HIS A 170 -18.58 -13.36 7.51
C HIS A 170 -18.85 -13.23 5.99
N ALA A 171 -18.67 -12.04 5.42
CA ALA A 171 -18.90 -11.82 3.99
C ALA A 171 -17.87 -12.58 3.12
N ASP A 172 -16.61 -12.64 3.55
CA ASP A 172 -15.55 -13.47 2.94
C ASP A 172 -15.96 -14.96 2.90
N ARG A 173 -16.45 -15.52 4.02
CA ARG A 173 -16.97 -16.90 4.07
C ARG A 173 -18.09 -17.09 3.04
N LEU A 174 -19.08 -16.21 3.01
CA LEU A 174 -20.21 -16.28 2.07
C LEU A 174 -19.76 -16.21 0.60
N ALA A 175 -18.80 -15.35 0.27
CA ALA A 175 -18.23 -15.23 -1.08
C ALA A 175 -17.47 -16.50 -1.51
N ASN A 176 -16.67 -17.08 -0.61
CA ASN A 176 -15.97 -18.35 -0.86
C ASN A 176 -16.95 -19.50 -1.05
N GLU A 177 -17.93 -19.64 -0.14
CA GLU A 177 -18.97 -20.66 -0.26
C GLU A 177 -19.77 -20.54 -1.56
N ALA A 178 -20.09 -19.34 -2.03
CA ALA A 178 -20.76 -19.13 -3.31
C ALA A 178 -19.92 -19.64 -4.49
N MET A 179 -18.63 -19.29 -4.53
CA MET A 179 -17.70 -19.76 -5.57
C MET A 179 -17.49 -21.27 -5.55
N ASP A 180 -17.51 -21.91 -4.38
CA ASP A 180 -17.25 -23.34 -4.25
C ASP A 180 -18.53 -24.19 -4.42
N ARG A 181 -19.73 -23.68 -4.07
CA ARG A 181 -21.03 -24.29 -4.43
C ARG A 181 -21.25 -24.38 -5.94
N ALA A 182 -20.80 -23.38 -6.71
CA ALA A 182 -20.90 -23.40 -8.17
C ALA A 182 -20.05 -24.51 -8.82
N LYS A 183 -18.98 -24.97 -8.17
CA LYS A 183 -18.14 -26.09 -8.66
C LYS A 183 -18.77 -27.46 -8.42
N SER A 184 -19.65 -27.60 -7.43
CA SER A 184 -20.29 -28.88 -7.10
C SER A 184 -21.60 -29.14 -7.86
N GLY A 185 -21.97 -28.28 -8.81
CA GLY A 185 -23.15 -28.44 -9.66
C GLY A 185 -24.50 -28.21 -8.95
N SER A 186 -24.49 -27.71 -7.72
CA SER A 186 -25.71 -27.46 -6.95
C SER A 186 -26.36 -26.13 -7.34
N THR A 187 -27.41 -26.19 -8.15
CA THR A 187 -28.24 -25.03 -8.51
C THR A 187 -29.30 -24.73 -7.43
N ALA A 188 -28.85 -24.25 -6.27
CA ALA A 188 -29.74 -23.49 -5.39
C ALA A 188 -30.00 -22.11 -6.03
N PRO A 189 -31.22 -21.53 -5.91
CA PRO A 189 -31.52 -20.25 -6.54
C PRO A 189 -30.66 -19.12 -5.95
N ALA A 190 -30.31 -18.13 -6.77
CA ALA A 190 -29.81 -16.85 -6.30
C ALA A 190 -30.87 -16.23 -5.39
N GLY A 191 -30.62 -16.26 -4.08
CA GLY A 191 -31.66 -16.13 -3.08
C GLY A 191 -31.17 -15.37 -1.85
N PHE A 192 -31.89 -14.31 -1.53
CA PHE A 192 -31.66 -13.49 -0.35
C PHE A 192 -32.36 -14.11 0.86
N THR A 193 -31.60 -14.55 1.87
CA THR A 193 -32.15 -15.11 3.11
C THR A 193 -32.36 -14.02 4.15
N VAL A 194 -33.59 -13.51 4.23
CA VAL A 194 -34.03 -12.60 5.30
C VAL A 194 -34.42 -13.39 6.54
N ARG A 195 -33.72 -13.14 7.65
CA ARG A 195 -34.15 -13.56 8.99
C ARG A 195 -35.15 -12.53 9.52
N ARG A 196 -36.44 -12.76 9.31
CA ARG A 196 -37.48 -11.98 9.99
C ARG A 196 -37.63 -12.52 11.41
N ASN A 197 -37.23 -11.72 12.40
CA ASN A 197 -37.65 -11.96 13.77
C ASN A 197 -39.15 -11.65 13.91
N ALA A 198 -39.91 -12.67 14.31
CA ALA A 198 -41.15 -12.45 15.03
C ALA A 198 -40.79 -12.26 16.51
N ASP A 199 -41.08 -11.07 17.02
CA ASP A 199 -41.18 -10.63 18.42
C ASP A 199 -40.06 -11.01 19.43
N GLY A 200 -39.59 -9.99 20.15
CA GLY A 200 -38.34 -10.08 20.92
C GLY A 200 -38.46 -10.65 22.33
N ALA A 201 -37.36 -11.24 22.79
CA ALA A 201 -36.96 -11.31 24.19
C ALA A 201 -35.43 -11.26 24.24
N GLY A 202 -34.84 -10.41 25.07
CA GLY A 202 -33.39 -10.21 25.12
C GLY A 202 -32.70 -11.06 26.18
N THR A 203 -31.37 -11.08 26.15
CA THR A 203 -30.53 -11.14 27.36
C THR A 203 -29.22 -10.40 27.08
N ALA A 204 -28.86 -9.45 27.93
CA ALA A 204 -27.53 -8.87 27.95
C ALA A 204 -26.60 -9.76 28.79
N ALA A 205 -25.40 -10.03 28.30
CA ALA A 205 -24.35 -10.72 29.05
C ALA A 205 -23.04 -9.92 28.97
N ASP A 206 -22.83 -9.18 30.06
CA ASP A 206 -21.57 -8.68 30.62
C ASP A 206 -20.24 -9.22 30.02
N ARG A 207 -19.33 -8.27 29.71
CA ARG A 207 -17.89 -8.42 29.95
C ARG A 207 -17.26 -7.07 30.32
N THR A 208 -17.12 -6.80 31.61
CA THR A 208 -16.32 -5.67 32.11
C THR A 208 -14.80 -5.90 32.02
N ALA A 209 -14.09 -4.82 31.66
CA ALA A 209 -12.74 -4.42 32.11
C ALA A 209 -11.58 -5.45 32.14
N ALA A 210 -10.58 -5.23 31.27
CA ALA A 210 -9.31 -4.59 31.67
C ALA A 210 -8.31 -4.55 30.49
N ASP A 211 -7.78 -3.37 30.14
CA ASP A 211 -6.35 -3.08 30.31
C ASP A 211 -6.07 -1.55 30.16
N ARG A 212 -4.99 -1.05 30.77
CA ARG A 212 -4.52 0.34 30.64
C ARG A 212 -3.41 0.43 29.60
N PRO A 213 -3.51 1.28 28.56
CA PRO A 213 -2.37 1.51 27.67
C PRO A 213 -1.31 2.35 28.39
N ALA A 214 -0.11 1.79 28.53
CA ALA A 214 1.10 2.52 28.89
C ALA A 214 1.51 3.52 27.79
N ASP A 215 2.46 4.40 28.10
CA ASP A 215 2.96 5.45 27.22
C ASP A 215 3.30 4.96 25.81
N ALA A 216 2.71 5.62 24.81
CA ALA A 216 3.00 5.41 23.41
C ALA A 216 3.36 6.74 22.75
N ALA A 217 4.50 6.75 22.06
CA ALA A 217 5.02 7.88 21.29
C ALA A 217 3.97 8.48 20.33
N PRO A 218 4.07 9.78 19.98
CA PRO A 218 3.03 10.48 19.22
C PRO A 218 2.70 9.78 17.90
N ALA A 219 1.41 9.56 17.67
CA ALA A 219 0.91 8.88 16.48
C ALA A 219 1.10 9.76 15.24
N VAL A 220 2.07 9.42 14.39
CA VAL A 220 2.24 10.02 13.07
C VAL A 220 1.27 9.34 12.10
N GLY A 221 0.10 9.92 11.89
CA GLY A 221 -0.91 9.43 10.95
C GLY A 221 -2.35 9.72 11.34
N TRP A 222 -3.29 9.43 10.43
CA TRP A 222 -4.73 9.69 10.61
C TRP A 222 -5.46 8.67 11.50
N ALA A 223 -4.81 7.56 11.84
CA ALA A 223 -5.34 6.49 12.68
C ALA A 223 -4.26 5.91 13.58
N ARG A 224 -4.66 5.38 14.74
CA ARG A 224 -3.75 4.73 15.68
C ARG A 224 -3.39 3.33 15.14
N PRO A 225 -2.10 2.95 15.04
CA PRO A 225 -1.70 1.62 14.59
C PRO A 225 -2.37 0.49 15.38
N THR A 226 -2.79 -0.57 14.68
CA THR A 226 -3.44 -1.77 15.26
C THR A 226 -2.46 -2.76 15.91
N GLY A 227 -1.16 -2.46 15.86
CA GLY A 227 -0.09 -3.22 16.50
C GLY A 227 1.28 -2.66 16.13
N VAL A 228 2.34 -3.29 16.63
CA VAL A 228 3.72 -2.93 16.27
C VAL A 228 4.01 -3.44 14.84
N ALA A 229 4.48 -2.54 13.97
CA ALA A 229 4.77 -2.88 12.58
C ALA A 229 6.09 -3.63 12.44
N THR A 230 6.13 -4.68 11.61
CA THR A 230 7.41 -5.14 11.05
C THR A 230 7.86 -4.10 10.02
N THR A 231 9.02 -3.50 10.24
CA THR A 231 9.54 -2.44 9.38
C THR A 231 10.70 -2.94 8.54
N PHE A 232 10.54 -2.95 7.22
CA PHE A 232 11.60 -3.25 6.28
C PHE A 232 12.38 -1.97 5.96
N VAL A 233 13.66 -1.97 6.30
CA VAL A 233 14.63 -1.03 5.72
C VAL A 233 15.19 -1.72 4.48
N LEU A 234 14.70 -1.33 3.31
CA LEU A 234 15.12 -1.84 2.02
C LEU A 234 16.42 -1.13 1.61
N LEU A 235 17.46 -1.90 1.33
CA LEU A 235 18.74 -1.41 0.82
C LEU A 235 18.99 -2.01 -0.56
N ARG A 236 19.14 -1.18 -1.60
CA ARG A 236 19.70 -1.67 -2.86
C ARG A 236 21.17 -2.03 -2.62
N HIS A 237 21.67 -3.10 -3.25
CA HIS A 237 23.12 -3.38 -3.25
C HIS A 237 23.97 -2.15 -3.65
N GLY A 238 25.21 -2.08 -3.15
CA GLY A 238 26.20 -1.12 -3.62
C GLY A 238 26.54 -1.32 -5.09
N GLU A 239 27.19 -0.33 -5.70
CA GLU A 239 27.60 -0.35 -7.10
C GLU A 239 28.41 -1.61 -7.50
N THR A 240 28.16 -2.10 -8.71
CA THR A 240 28.96 -3.11 -9.42
C THR A 240 29.47 -2.52 -10.75
N PRO A 241 30.46 -3.13 -11.43
CA PRO A 241 30.90 -2.66 -12.75
C PRO A 241 29.76 -2.52 -13.78
N LEU A 242 28.82 -3.48 -13.80
CA LEU A 242 27.64 -3.40 -14.68
C LEU A 242 26.67 -2.26 -14.29
N THR A 243 26.71 -1.79 -13.04
CA THR A 243 25.85 -0.71 -12.55
C THR A 243 26.27 0.65 -13.11
N SER A 244 27.57 0.97 -13.13
CA SER A 244 28.08 2.22 -13.70
C SER A 244 27.88 2.27 -15.22
N GLU A 245 28.03 1.13 -15.90
CA GLU A 245 27.73 0.95 -17.34
C GLU A 245 26.22 0.95 -17.66
N LYS A 246 25.33 0.98 -16.67
CA LYS A 246 23.86 0.87 -16.82
C LYS A 246 23.42 -0.38 -17.61
N ARG A 247 24.15 -1.48 -17.43
CA ARG A 247 23.84 -2.79 -18.01
C ARG A 247 22.84 -3.53 -17.13
N PHE A 248 21.95 -4.29 -17.75
CA PHE A 248 21.04 -5.20 -17.06
C PHE A 248 21.87 -6.30 -16.39
N SER A 249 21.66 -6.48 -15.08
CA SER A 249 22.33 -7.48 -14.25
C SER A 249 21.29 -8.09 -13.34
N GLY A 250 20.69 -9.16 -13.83
CA GLY A 250 19.59 -9.89 -13.22
C GLY A 250 20.04 -11.07 -12.39
N SER A 251 19.23 -12.13 -12.38
CA SER A 251 19.57 -13.43 -11.80
C SER A 251 19.89 -14.53 -12.81
N GLY A 252 19.68 -14.31 -14.11
CA GLY A 252 20.00 -15.27 -15.17
C GLY A 252 21.40 -15.07 -15.76
N GLY A 253 21.96 -13.87 -15.58
CA GLY A 253 23.29 -13.47 -16.06
C GLY A 253 24.42 -13.75 -15.07
N GLY A 254 25.52 -13.03 -15.25
CA GLY A 254 26.64 -13.04 -14.30
C GLY A 254 26.28 -12.45 -12.93
N ASP A 255 26.93 -12.92 -11.88
CA ASP A 255 26.78 -12.43 -10.51
C ASP A 255 28.01 -11.63 -10.06
N PRO A 256 28.21 -10.39 -10.54
CA PRO A 256 29.38 -9.59 -10.22
C PRO A 256 29.39 -9.17 -8.75
N GLU A 257 30.59 -9.09 -8.19
CA GLU A 257 30.83 -8.48 -6.88
C GLU A 257 30.69 -6.96 -6.92
N LEU A 258 30.78 -6.34 -5.74
CA LEU A 258 30.82 -4.89 -5.59
C LEU A 258 32.09 -4.28 -6.20
N SER A 259 31.97 -3.11 -6.83
CA SER A 259 33.11 -2.24 -7.12
C SER A 259 33.68 -1.68 -5.81
N ASP A 260 34.88 -1.08 -5.84
CA ASP A 260 35.41 -0.38 -4.66
C ASP A 260 34.52 0.79 -4.23
N THR A 261 33.84 1.45 -5.18
CA THR A 261 32.78 2.42 -4.87
C THR A 261 31.60 1.74 -4.17
N GLY A 262 31.16 0.57 -4.64
CA GLY A 262 30.11 -0.22 -4.00
C GLY A 262 30.45 -0.68 -2.58
N ARG A 263 31.72 -1.01 -2.31
CA ARG A 263 32.22 -1.32 -0.96
C ARG A 263 32.14 -0.10 -0.05
N ARG A 264 32.67 1.06 -0.47
CA ARG A 264 32.58 2.33 0.28
C ARG A 264 31.13 2.78 0.53
N GLN A 265 30.23 2.53 -0.43
CA GLN A 265 28.79 2.75 -0.29
C GLN A 265 28.17 1.84 0.78
N ALA A 266 28.49 0.54 0.78
CA ALA A 266 28.03 -0.40 1.80
C ALA A 266 28.54 -0.06 3.21
N GLU A 267 29.79 0.39 3.34
CA GLU A 267 30.35 0.89 4.60
C GLU A 267 29.64 2.18 5.09
N ALA A 268 29.26 3.07 4.17
CA ALA A 268 28.49 4.27 4.49
C ALA A 268 27.06 3.92 4.93
N ALA A 269 26.43 2.94 4.27
CA ALA A 269 25.15 2.39 4.69
C ALA A 269 25.25 1.74 6.09
N ALA A 270 26.35 1.03 6.38
CA ALA A 270 26.61 0.44 7.70
C ALA A 270 26.69 1.52 8.80
N ARG A 271 27.47 2.60 8.58
CA ARG A 271 27.56 3.74 9.51
C ARG A 271 26.20 4.41 9.73
N ALA A 272 25.39 4.58 8.68
CA ALA A 272 24.07 5.18 8.77
C ALA A 272 23.00 4.30 9.46
N LEU A 273 23.27 3.00 9.62
CA LEU A 273 22.36 2.05 10.26
C LEU A 273 22.74 1.68 11.69
N ALA A 274 23.91 2.12 12.20
CA ALA A 274 24.42 1.79 13.53
C ALA A 274 23.37 1.96 14.64
N ASP A 275 22.74 3.14 14.70
CA ASP A 275 21.70 3.48 15.69
C ASP A 275 20.27 3.33 15.14
N ALA A 276 20.10 2.74 13.93
CA ALA A 276 18.80 2.65 13.26
C ALA A 276 17.90 1.52 13.79
N GLY A 277 18.30 0.85 14.88
CA GLY A 277 17.52 -0.20 15.55
C GLY A 277 17.28 -1.44 14.70
N ILE A 278 18.22 -1.82 13.83
CA ILE A 278 18.11 -3.03 13.00
C ILE A 278 18.30 -4.28 13.88
N GLU A 279 17.33 -5.21 13.84
CA GLU A 279 17.32 -6.43 14.65
C GLU A 279 17.60 -7.71 13.84
N ALA A 280 17.56 -7.62 12.51
CA ALA A 280 17.81 -8.74 11.61
C ALA A 280 18.26 -8.23 10.22
N VAL A 281 19.10 -9.01 9.54
CA VAL A 281 19.52 -8.76 8.16
C VAL A 281 19.09 -9.92 7.27
N VAL A 282 18.34 -9.61 6.22
CA VAL A 282 17.95 -10.53 5.15
C VAL A 282 18.57 -10.04 3.84
N SER A 283 19.10 -10.94 3.03
CA SER A 283 19.75 -10.59 1.76
C SER A 283 19.31 -11.51 0.62
N SER A 284 19.29 -10.96 -0.59
CA SER A 284 19.23 -11.75 -1.82
C SER A 284 20.43 -12.70 -1.91
N PRO A 285 20.29 -13.87 -2.55
CA PRO A 285 21.39 -14.80 -2.78
C PRO A 285 22.53 -14.27 -3.65
N LEU A 286 22.36 -13.16 -4.40
CA LEU A 286 23.35 -12.67 -5.38
C LEU A 286 24.52 -11.92 -4.72
N ALA A 287 25.75 -12.12 -5.20
CA ALA A 287 27.03 -11.72 -4.59
C ALA A 287 27.08 -10.24 -4.20
N ARG A 288 26.65 -9.34 -5.09
CA ARG A 288 26.52 -7.90 -4.80
C ARG A 288 25.63 -7.59 -3.58
N CYS A 289 24.54 -8.34 -3.38
CA CYS A 289 23.70 -8.23 -2.19
C CYS A 289 24.32 -8.93 -0.97
N ARG A 290 24.96 -10.09 -1.13
CA ARG A 290 25.69 -10.77 -0.05
C ARG A 290 26.77 -9.84 0.52
N GLY A 291 27.71 -9.38 -0.31
CA GLY A 291 28.79 -8.47 0.11
C GLY A 291 28.29 -7.16 0.72
N THR A 292 27.20 -6.56 0.19
CA THR A 292 26.58 -5.38 0.82
C THR A 292 26.03 -5.72 2.20
N ALA A 293 25.31 -6.84 2.33
CA ALA A 293 24.71 -7.29 3.58
C ALA A 293 25.76 -7.71 4.62
N ASP A 294 26.85 -8.36 4.21
CA ASP A 294 27.92 -8.84 5.08
C ASP A 294 28.69 -7.67 5.71
N ILE A 295 29.00 -6.62 4.93
CA ILE A 295 29.61 -5.37 5.43
C ILE A 295 28.71 -4.72 6.50
N VAL A 296 27.42 -4.57 6.21
CA VAL A 296 26.47 -3.93 7.14
C VAL A 296 26.21 -4.80 8.37
N ALA A 297 25.99 -6.10 8.19
CA ALA A 297 25.72 -7.03 9.29
C ALA A 297 26.94 -7.20 10.20
N GLY A 298 28.15 -7.21 9.65
CA GLY A 298 29.39 -7.23 10.42
C GLY A 298 29.54 -6.02 11.34
N ALA A 299 29.24 -4.82 10.84
CA ALA A 299 29.24 -3.59 11.65
C ALA A 299 28.15 -3.58 12.74
N LEU A 300 27.01 -4.24 12.51
CA LEU A 300 25.89 -4.35 13.45
C LEU A 300 25.99 -5.56 14.39
N GLY A 301 26.98 -6.45 14.24
CA GLY A 301 27.08 -7.70 14.99
C GLY A 301 25.98 -8.73 14.67
N LEU A 302 25.32 -8.61 13.51
CA LEU A 302 24.19 -9.45 13.10
C LEU A 302 24.62 -10.55 12.13
N ARG A 303 23.78 -11.59 11.99
CA ARG A 303 23.93 -12.63 10.95
C ARG A 303 23.03 -12.33 9.77
N VAL A 304 23.56 -12.48 8.55
CA VAL A 304 22.77 -12.39 7.31
C VAL A 304 21.97 -13.69 7.10
N ARG A 305 20.68 -13.56 6.78
CA ARG A 305 19.85 -14.66 6.30
C ARG A 305 19.57 -14.50 4.80
N ILE A 306 19.82 -15.53 4.01
CA ILE A 306 19.49 -15.52 2.59
C ILE A 306 17.99 -15.77 2.37
N GLU A 307 17.36 -14.98 1.50
CA GLU A 307 16.00 -15.20 0.98
C GLU A 307 16.04 -15.10 -0.56
N ASP A 308 15.71 -16.21 -1.20
CA ASP A 308 15.73 -16.33 -2.67
C ASP A 308 14.67 -15.46 -3.35
N GLY A 309 13.48 -15.34 -2.74
CA GLY A 309 12.36 -14.61 -3.36
C GLY A 309 12.61 -13.11 -3.59
N ILE A 310 13.69 -12.54 -3.05
CA ILE A 310 14.12 -11.14 -3.25
C ILE A 310 15.37 -10.99 -4.15
N ARG A 311 15.75 -12.01 -4.96
CA ARG A 311 16.73 -11.85 -6.06
C ARG A 311 16.25 -10.88 -7.14
N GLU A 312 17.15 -10.29 -7.93
CA GLU A 312 16.77 -9.46 -9.08
C GLU A 312 15.97 -10.29 -10.11
N THR A 313 15.23 -9.62 -10.99
CA THR A 313 14.59 -10.23 -12.17
C THR A 313 15.61 -11.04 -12.98
N ASP A 314 15.22 -12.20 -13.49
CA ASP A 314 15.95 -12.84 -14.59
C ASP A 314 15.66 -12.09 -15.90
N PHE A 315 16.68 -11.47 -16.51
CA PHE A 315 16.52 -10.67 -17.72
C PHE A 315 16.74 -11.45 -19.03
N GLY A 316 16.94 -12.78 -18.99
CA GLY A 316 17.04 -13.61 -20.18
C GLY A 316 18.15 -13.16 -21.15
N ALA A 317 17.82 -13.02 -22.44
CA ALA A 317 18.78 -12.59 -23.46
C ALA A 317 19.19 -11.10 -23.36
N TRP A 318 18.66 -10.35 -22.38
CA TRP A 318 19.05 -8.96 -22.10
C TRP A 318 20.16 -8.85 -21.04
N GLU A 319 20.51 -9.94 -20.36
CA GLU A 319 21.58 -9.97 -19.36
C GLU A 319 22.91 -9.44 -19.93
N GLY A 320 23.55 -8.53 -19.19
CA GLY A 320 24.79 -7.86 -19.61
C GLY A 320 24.61 -6.76 -20.66
N LEU A 321 23.42 -6.52 -21.21
CA LEU A 321 23.20 -5.48 -22.22
C LEU A 321 22.78 -4.15 -21.58
N THR A 322 23.10 -3.05 -22.25
CA THR A 322 22.52 -1.72 -21.99
C THR A 322 21.13 -1.62 -22.58
N PHE A 323 20.31 -0.69 -22.08
CA PHE A 323 18.98 -0.43 -22.66
C PHE A 323 19.02 -0.07 -24.15
N ALA A 324 20.08 0.62 -24.61
CA ALA A 324 20.25 0.98 -26.01
C ALA A 324 20.51 -0.26 -26.90
N GLU A 325 21.44 -1.14 -26.51
CA GLU A 325 21.72 -2.39 -27.21
C GLU A 325 20.48 -3.31 -27.23
N ILE A 326 19.67 -3.33 -26.17
CA ILE A 326 18.39 -4.07 -26.13
C ILE A 326 17.37 -3.43 -27.08
N GLN A 327 17.23 -2.10 -27.08
CA GLN A 327 16.28 -1.40 -27.96
C GLN A 327 16.62 -1.57 -29.45
N GLU A 328 17.91 -1.64 -29.79
CA GLU A 328 18.39 -1.92 -31.15
C GLU A 328 18.13 -3.38 -31.56
N ARG A 329 18.48 -4.34 -30.70
CA ARG A 329 18.41 -5.78 -31.01
C ARG A 329 17.01 -6.39 -30.86
N HIS A 330 16.21 -5.87 -29.93
CA HIS A 330 14.95 -6.46 -29.46
C HIS A 330 13.82 -5.39 -29.32
N PRO A 331 13.58 -4.54 -30.34
CA PRO A 331 12.67 -3.38 -30.22
C PRO A 331 11.21 -3.76 -29.89
N ALA A 332 10.73 -4.89 -30.42
CA ALA A 332 9.37 -5.38 -30.15
C ALA A 332 9.19 -5.80 -28.68
N ASP A 333 10.20 -6.43 -28.10
CA ASP A 333 10.18 -6.95 -26.73
C ASP A 333 10.22 -5.81 -25.72
N VAL A 334 11.07 -4.79 -25.95
CA VAL A 334 11.08 -3.56 -25.15
C VAL A 334 9.72 -2.87 -25.22
N ALA A 335 9.14 -2.77 -26.41
CA ALA A 335 7.82 -2.18 -26.60
C ALA A 335 6.71 -2.98 -25.90
N ALA A 336 6.81 -4.30 -25.77
CA ALA A 336 5.90 -5.13 -25.00
C ALA A 336 6.09 -4.93 -23.49
N TRP A 337 7.33 -5.09 -23.00
CA TRP A 337 7.72 -5.01 -21.59
C TRP A 337 7.41 -3.67 -20.93
N LEU A 338 7.48 -2.56 -21.67
CA LEU A 338 7.08 -1.23 -21.17
C LEU A 338 5.55 -1.04 -21.02
N ARG A 339 4.73 -1.88 -21.67
CA ARG A 339 3.26 -1.77 -21.67
C ARG A 339 2.57 -2.85 -20.85
N ASP A 340 3.15 -4.04 -20.80
CA ASP A 340 2.56 -5.25 -20.22
C ASP A 340 3.47 -5.80 -19.09
N PRO A 341 3.02 -5.84 -17.83
CA PRO A 341 3.81 -6.37 -16.72
C PRO A 341 3.96 -7.91 -16.74
N ASP A 342 3.20 -8.61 -17.58
CA ASP A 342 3.29 -10.06 -17.78
C ASP A 342 4.25 -10.43 -18.93
N ALA A 343 4.66 -9.46 -19.76
CA ALA A 343 5.67 -9.66 -20.78
C ALA A 343 7.03 -10.05 -20.16
N GLN A 344 7.71 -10.99 -20.82
CA GLN A 344 9.03 -11.50 -20.45
C GLN A 344 10.07 -11.02 -21.47
N PRO A 345 11.35 -10.90 -21.09
CA PRO A 345 12.45 -10.75 -22.04
C PRO A 345 12.51 -11.91 -23.04
N THR A 346 13.04 -11.66 -24.23
CA THR A 346 13.34 -12.74 -25.18
C THR A 346 14.43 -13.67 -24.62
N GLY A 347 14.35 -14.95 -24.99
CA GLY A 347 15.27 -15.99 -24.49
C GLY A 347 14.86 -16.56 -23.12
N GLY A 348 13.75 -16.10 -22.54
CA GLY A 348 13.26 -16.50 -21.22
C GLY A 348 13.48 -15.42 -20.17
N GLY A 349 13.30 -15.78 -18.90
CA GLY A 349 13.43 -14.86 -17.76
C GLY A 349 12.10 -14.64 -17.03
N GLU A 350 12.04 -13.58 -16.24
CA GLU A 350 10.90 -13.27 -15.37
C GLU A 350 10.15 -12.01 -15.81
N SER A 351 8.82 -12.06 -15.78
CA SER A 351 7.98 -10.86 -15.92
C SER A 351 7.90 -10.09 -14.60
N PHE A 352 7.51 -8.81 -14.66
CA PHE A 352 7.33 -8.02 -13.43
C PHE A 352 6.24 -8.58 -12.52
N THR A 353 5.20 -9.21 -13.07
CA THR A 353 4.20 -9.94 -12.27
C THR A 353 4.82 -11.14 -11.55
N ALA A 354 5.70 -11.91 -12.20
CA ALA A 354 6.40 -13.04 -11.58
C ALA A 354 7.28 -12.58 -10.41
N VAL A 355 8.10 -11.54 -10.63
CA VAL A 355 8.97 -10.94 -9.60
C VAL A 355 8.15 -10.39 -8.43
N ALA A 356 7.06 -9.67 -8.71
CA ALA A 356 6.17 -9.14 -7.67
C ALA A 356 5.52 -10.25 -6.84
N ARG A 357 5.11 -11.36 -7.48
CA ARG A 357 4.54 -12.53 -6.79
C ARG A 357 5.54 -13.20 -5.85
N ARG A 358 6.77 -13.48 -6.28
CA ARG A 358 7.79 -14.08 -5.39
C ARG A 358 8.27 -13.11 -4.31
N SER A 359 8.34 -11.82 -4.62
CA SER A 359 8.68 -10.77 -3.64
C SER A 359 7.61 -10.64 -2.55
N ALA A 360 6.32 -10.77 -2.89
CA ALA A 360 5.23 -10.78 -1.91
C ALA A 360 5.31 -12.01 -0.97
N VAL A 361 5.55 -13.21 -1.52
CA VAL A 361 5.72 -14.43 -0.72
C VAL A 361 6.95 -14.32 0.21
N ALA A 362 8.05 -13.75 -0.27
CA ALA A 362 9.23 -13.49 0.55
C ALA A 362 8.95 -12.46 1.66
N ARG A 363 8.28 -11.34 1.34
CA ARG A 363 7.80 -10.36 2.32
C ARG A 363 7.00 -11.03 3.42
N ASP A 364 6.02 -11.86 3.08
CA ASP A 364 5.13 -12.49 4.06
C ASP A 364 5.90 -13.44 5.00
N ARG A 365 6.88 -14.18 4.46
CA ARG A 365 7.82 -15.01 5.26
C ARG A 365 8.70 -14.18 6.19
N ILE A 366 9.22 -13.04 5.72
CA ILE A 366 10.07 -12.14 6.51
C ILE A 366 9.22 -11.49 7.62
N ILE A 367 8.00 -11.02 7.33
CA ILE A 367 7.06 -10.48 8.32
C ILE A 367 6.76 -11.54 9.38
N ALA A 368 6.34 -12.74 8.99
CA ALA A 368 6.01 -13.81 9.93
C ALA A 368 7.19 -14.22 10.83
N ARG A 369 8.43 -14.18 10.31
CA ARG A 369 9.65 -14.50 11.08
C ARG A 369 10.11 -13.36 11.99
N HIS A 370 9.81 -12.11 11.63
CA HIS A 370 10.32 -10.92 12.29
C HIS A 370 9.17 -9.97 12.68
N ALA A 371 8.09 -10.54 13.23
CA ALA A 371 6.89 -9.81 13.63
C ALA A 371 7.22 -8.68 14.62
N GLY A 372 6.79 -7.45 14.29
CA GLY A 372 7.02 -6.25 15.11
C GLY A 372 8.47 -5.72 15.12
N ARG A 373 9.39 -6.32 14.36
CA ARG A 373 10.82 -5.96 14.35
C ARG A 373 11.22 -5.07 13.18
N ARG A 374 12.37 -4.43 13.29
CA ARG A 374 12.99 -3.67 12.18
C ARG A 374 14.07 -4.51 11.48
N VAL A 375 13.87 -4.79 10.21
CA VAL A 375 14.66 -5.73 9.40
C VAL A 375 15.33 -4.99 8.25
N LEU A 376 16.64 -5.12 8.12
CA LEU A 376 17.36 -4.71 6.91
C LEU A 376 17.14 -5.78 5.84
N VAL A 377 16.68 -5.38 4.67
CA VAL A 377 16.40 -6.26 3.52
C VAL A 377 17.23 -5.77 2.33
N VAL A 378 18.33 -6.47 2.05
CA VAL A 378 19.29 -6.13 1.00
C VAL A 378 18.92 -6.82 -0.31
N SER A 379 18.64 -6.04 -1.35
CA SER A 379 18.06 -6.52 -2.60
C SER A 379 18.42 -5.60 -3.78
N HIS A 380 17.62 -5.66 -4.85
CA HIS A 380 17.91 -5.08 -6.16
C HIS A 380 16.79 -4.16 -6.62
N VAL A 381 16.87 -3.65 -7.85
CA VAL A 381 15.95 -2.63 -8.37
C VAL A 381 14.52 -3.17 -8.47
N THR A 382 14.31 -4.34 -9.07
CA THR A 382 12.94 -4.80 -9.32
C THR A 382 12.21 -5.28 -8.06
N PRO A 383 12.81 -6.07 -7.15
CA PRO A 383 12.12 -6.49 -5.93
C PRO A 383 11.82 -5.31 -5.00
N VAL A 384 12.76 -4.36 -4.83
CA VAL A 384 12.53 -3.16 -4.00
C VAL A 384 11.37 -2.33 -4.57
N LYS A 385 11.37 -2.06 -5.88
CA LYS A 385 10.25 -1.38 -6.55
C LYS A 385 8.95 -2.17 -6.45
N SER A 386 8.98 -3.49 -6.56
CA SER A 386 7.79 -4.35 -6.42
C SER A 386 7.20 -4.27 -5.02
N LEU A 387 8.04 -4.33 -3.98
CA LEU A 387 7.61 -4.19 -2.58
C LEU A 387 7.03 -2.80 -2.30
N LEU A 388 7.67 -1.74 -2.78
CA LEU A 388 7.16 -0.37 -2.68
C LEU A 388 5.82 -0.21 -3.41
N ARG A 389 5.71 -0.72 -4.65
CA ARG A 389 4.48 -0.71 -5.43
C ARG A 389 3.35 -1.45 -4.70
N LEU A 390 3.62 -2.63 -4.16
CA LEU A 390 2.64 -3.43 -3.40
C LEU A 390 2.19 -2.71 -2.12
N ALA A 391 3.13 -2.08 -1.39
CA ALA A 391 2.82 -1.32 -0.18
C ALA A 391 2.03 -0.03 -0.45
N LEU A 392 2.16 0.55 -1.64
CA LEU A 392 1.40 1.73 -2.10
C LEU A 392 0.09 1.36 -2.84
N GLU A 393 -0.23 0.06 -2.96
CA GLU A 393 -1.34 -0.44 -3.79
C GLU A 393 -1.28 0.06 -5.25
N ALA A 394 -0.08 0.39 -5.73
CA ALA A 394 0.11 1.11 -6.99
C ALA A 394 -0.06 0.20 -8.22
N PRO A 395 -0.51 0.73 -9.37
CA PRO A 395 -0.62 -0.03 -10.61
C PRO A 395 0.78 -0.46 -11.14
N PRO A 396 0.88 -1.53 -11.96
CA PRO A 396 2.17 -2.04 -12.44
C PRO A 396 3.06 -1.00 -13.12
N ILE A 397 2.46 -0.06 -13.87
CA ILE A 397 3.16 1.06 -14.55
C ILE A 397 4.00 1.94 -13.59
N ALA A 398 3.72 1.92 -12.28
CA ALA A 398 4.51 2.65 -11.29
C ALA A 398 5.97 2.16 -11.20
N MET A 399 6.28 0.92 -11.62
CA MET A 399 7.64 0.38 -11.69
C MET A 399 8.60 1.26 -12.51
N PHE A 400 8.09 1.93 -13.55
CA PHE A 400 8.83 2.84 -14.42
C PHE A 400 8.84 4.30 -13.91
N ARG A 401 8.16 4.59 -12.80
CA ARG A 401 8.07 5.93 -12.17
C ARG A 401 8.84 6.03 -10.85
N LEU A 402 9.43 4.93 -10.41
CA LEU A 402 10.33 4.85 -9.27
C LEU A 402 11.77 4.86 -9.78
N GLU A 403 12.61 5.75 -9.26
CA GLU A 403 14.07 5.72 -9.44
C GLU A 403 14.74 5.16 -8.18
N LEU A 404 15.77 4.32 -8.32
CA LEU A 404 16.44 3.71 -7.17
C LEU A 404 17.96 3.65 -7.40
N SER A 405 18.70 4.47 -6.68
CA SER A 405 20.15 4.61 -6.74
C SER A 405 20.86 3.45 -6.03
N PRO A 406 22.10 3.09 -6.40
CA PRO A 406 22.91 2.10 -5.66
C PRO A 406 23.06 2.50 -4.19
N ALA A 407 23.06 1.51 -3.29
CA ALA A 407 23.07 1.69 -1.84
C ALA A 407 21.96 2.59 -1.24
N ALA A 408 20.94 3.01 -2.00
CA ALA A 408 19.87 3.83 -1.47
C ALA A 408 18.95 3.08 -0.51
N PHE A 409 18.47 3.78 0.51
CA PHE A 409 17.48 3.28 1.46
C PHE A 409 16.05 3.59 1.02
N SER A 410 15.15 2.63 1.22
CA SER A 410 13.70 2.87 1.30
C SER A 410 13.15 2.20 2.56
N GLU A 411 12.04 2.68 3.10
CA GLU A 411 11.45 2.13 4.33
C GLU A 411 9.97 1.85 4.14
N ILE A 412 9.55 0.62 4.50
CA ILE A 412 8.15 0.20 4.50
C ILE A 412 7.82 -0.41 5.87
N ALA A 413 6.84 0.15 6.55
CA ALA A 413 6.25 -0.44 7.75
C ALA A 413 5.00 -1.25 7.38
N TYR A 414 4.99 -2.55 7.71
CA TYR A 414 3.86 -3.45 7.53
C TYR A 414 3.19 -3.72 8.87
N TYR A 415 1.89 -3.46 8.95
CA TYR A 415 1.09 -3.58 10.17
C TYR A 415 0.32 -4.91 10.22
N PRO A 416 -0.05 -5.42 11.41
CA PRO A 416 -0.77 -6.69 11.54
C PRO A 416 -2.16 -6.74 10.90
N ASP A 417 -2.77 -5.59 10.59
CA ASP A 417 -4.04 -5.45 9.86
C ASP A 417 -3.89 -5.49 8.33
N GLY A 418 -2.70 -5.87 7.83
CA GLY A 418 -2.35 -5.91 6.41
C GLY A 418 -2.02 -4.56 5.79
N ASN A 419 -2.17 -3.45 6.51
CA ASN A 419 -1.84 -2.12 6.01
C ASN A 419 -0.32 -1.94 5.88
N ALA A 420 0.11 -1.06 4.97
CA ALA A 420 1.50 -0.72 4.74
C ALA A 420 1.71 0.79 4.64
N SER A 421 2.86 1.27 5.10
CA SER A 421 3.26 2.67 5.02
C SER A 421 4.69 2.78 4.49
N VAL A 422 4.85 3.34 3.30
CA VAL A 422 6.16 3.77 2.80
C VAL A 422 6.54 5.06 3.54
N ARG A 423 7.63 5.01 4.30
CA ARG A 423 8.12 6.13 5.14
C ARG A 423 9.34 6.84 4.56
N ARG A 424 10.06 6.17 3.67
CA ARG A 424 11.28 6.67 3.01
C ARG A 424 11.40 6.01 1.63
N PHE A 425 11.90 6.75 0.65
CA PHE A 425 12.12 6.25 -0.70
C PHE A 425 13.40 6.86 -1.28
N ASN A 426 14.25 6.00 -1.86
CA ASN A 426 15.50 6.36 -2.54
C ASN A 426 16.41 7.36 -1.79
N ASP A 427 16.54 7.20 -0.47
CA ASP A 427 17.41 8.06 0.35
C ASP A 427 18.88 7.69 0.17
N THR A 428 19.67 8.67 -0.27
CA THR A 428 21.12 8.59 -0.45
C THR A 428 21.87 9.57 0.45
N GLY A 429 21.24 10.10 1.51
CA GLY A 429 21.84 11.15 2.35
C GLY A 429 23.16 10.71 3.01
N HIS A 430 23.26 9.42 3.34
CA HIS A 430 24.45 8.78 3.87
C HIS A 430 25.61 8.62 2.87
N LEU A 431 25.36 8.84 1.56
CA LEU A 431 26.37 8.78 0.50
C LEU A 431 27.01 10.15 0.21
N ALA A 432 26.66 11.20 0.96
CA ALA A 432 27.31 12.49 0.86
C ALA A 432 28.84 12.35 1.13
N GLY A 433 29.66 12.69 0.13
CA GLY A 433 31.12 12.50 0.19
C GLY A 433 31.62 11.10 -0.24
N VAL A 434 30.72 10.15 -0.52
CA VAL A 434 31.05 8.85 -1.13
C VAL A 434 30.97 8.99 -2.65
N THR A 435 31.94 9.69 -3.24
CA THR A 435 31.98 9.88 -4.69
C THR A 435 32.29 8.56 -5.42
N ALA A 436 31.59 8.34 -6.53
CA ALA A 436 32.18 7.60 -7.64
C ALA A 436 33.42 8.38 -8.11
N GLY A 437 34.55 7.69 -8.26
CA GLY A 437 35.79 8.26 -8.78
C GLY A 437 35.74 8.45 -10.29
#